data_AF-A0A954S8N2-F1
#
_entry.id   AF-A0A954S8N2-F1
#
_cell.length_a   1.000
_cell.length_b   1.000
_cell.length_c   1.000
_cell.angle_alpha   90.00
_cell.angle_beta   90.00
_cell.angle_gamma   90.00
#
_symmetry.space_group_name_H-M   'P 1'
#
loop_
_entity.id
_entity.type
_entity.pdbx_description
1 polymer ?
#
loop_
_entity_poly.entity_id
_entity_poly.type
_entity_poly.pdbx_seq_one_letter_code
_entity_poly.pdbx_strand_id
1 'polypeptide(L)'
;MNRTIWGRILLALVACGGLAVGGVAQAAEKIRVLIVDGQNNHDFERTTPYLKQMLESTGRFTVAVVTTPPKGKGDDKAWNGFRPQFNDYDVVLSNYNGETWPEHARNAFERFVRDGGGVVNVHAANNPFADWPAFNEMIGLAWRPAKFGDRISLNDQGELVRTAAGEGPGAGHGKQHPYSVVTRDPKHPVM
;
A
#
# COMPACT_ATOMS: atom_id res chain seq x y z
N MET A 1 -61.54 50.05 51.96
CA MET A 1 -61.12 48.96 52.87
C MET A 1 -60.05 48.13 52.18
N ASN A 2 -58.89 47.98 52.84
CA ASN A 2 -57.87 46.93 52.74
C ASN A 2 -57.28 46.61 51.35
N ARG A 3 -55.99 46.99 51.11
CA ARG A 3 -54.77 46.13 51.25
C ARG A 3 -54.78 44.98 50.19
N THR A 4 -53.77 44.73 49.35
CA THR A 4 -52.33 44.58 49.63
C THR A 4 -51.55 44.16 48.34
N ILE A 5 -50.20 44.31 48.36
CA ILE A 5 -49.13 43.47 47.69
C ILE A 5 -48.92 43.68 46.18
N TRP A 6 -47.90 44.44 45.73
CA TRP A 6 -46.47 44.11 45.51
C TRP A 6 -46.20 43.05 44.42
N GLY A 7 -45.52 43.47 43.35
CA GLY A 7 -44.91 42.60 42.35
C GLY A 7 -43.96 43.40 41.44
N ARG A 8 -42.73 43.65 41.90
CA ARG A 8 -41.65 44.23 41.09
C ARG A 8 -41.10 43.16 40.15
N ILE A 9 -41.31 43.33 38.85
CA ILE A 9 -40.64 42.53 37.81
C ILE A 9 -39.28 43.16 37.53
N LEU A 10 -38.20 42.49 37.93
CA LEU A 10 -36.83 42.79 37.52
C LEU A 10 -36.55 42.02 36.22
N LEU A 11 -36.40 42.75 35.11
CA LEU A 11 -35.87 42.19 33.86
C LEU A 11 -34.34 42.09 34.00
N ALA A 12 -33.84 40.86 34.16
CA ALA A 12 -32.41 40.59 34.02
C ALA A 12 -32.10 40.32 32.54
N LEU A 13 -31.48 41.28 31.86
CA LEU A 13 -30.90 41.11 30.54
C LEU A 13 -29.60 40.31 30.67
N VAL A 14 -29.69 38.99 30.48
CA VAL A 14 -28.53 38.12 30.32
C VAL A 14 -28.07 38.24 28.87
N ALA A 15 -27.03 39.03 28.63
CA ALA A 15 -26.32 39.06 27.36
C ALA A 15 -25.47 37.77 27.24
N CYS A 16 -26.00 36.76 26.57
CA CYS A 16 -25.22 35.60 26.12
C CYS A 16 -24.25 36.02 25.01
N GLY A 17 -23.04 36.42 25.38
CA GLY A 17 -21.91 36.51 24.46
C GLY A 17 -21.50 35.12 24.00
N GLY A 18 -22.01 34.69 22.84
CA GLY A 18 -21.58 33.46 22.19
C GLY A 18 -20.17 33.59 21.65
N LEU A 19 -19.18 33.07 22.37
CA LEU A 19 -17.85 32.78 21.82
C LEU A 19 -17.99 31.61 20.84
N ALA A 20 -18.08 31.92 19.55
CA ALA A 20 -17.90 30.94 18.49
C ALA A 20 -16.45 30.45 18.53
N VAL A 21 -16.21 29.31 19.19
CA VAL A 21 -14.95 28.58 19.05
C VAL A 21 -14.96 27.97 17.64
N GLY A 22 -14.40 28.70 16.68
CA GLY A 22 -14.11 28.18 15.36
C GLY A 22 -13.11 27.05 15.50
N GLY A 23 -13.58 25.80 15.42
CA GLY A 23 -12.72 24.64 15.31
C GLY A 23 -11.85 24.80 14.07
N VAL A 24 -10.55 24.94 14.25
CA VAL A 24 -9.60 24.88 13.14
C VAL A 24 -9.68 23.45 12.62
N ALA A 25 -10.22 23.25 11.42
CA ALA A 25 -10.22 21.95 10.79
C ALA A 25 -8.77 21.54 10.58
N GLN A 26 -8.27 20.61 11.39
CA GLN A 26 -6.94 20.05 11.23
C GLN A 26 -6.92 19.28 9.92
N ALA A 27 -6.06 19.69 8.99
CA ALA A 27 -5.86 18.96 7.74
C ALA A 27 -5.46 17.53 8.09
N ALA A 28 -6.13 16.55 7.48
CA ALA A 28 -5.77 15.15 7.66
C ALA A 28 -4.29 14.94 7.31
N GLU A 29 -3.57 14.20 8.15
CA GLU A 29 -2.18 13.87 7.86
C GLU A 29 -2.10 13.05 6.57
N LYS A 30 -1.06 13.34 5.76
CA LYS A 30 -0.83 12.64 4.50
C LYS A 30 -0.29 11.24 4.79
N ILE A 31 -0.70 10.28 3.97
CA ILE A 31 -0.19 8.91 4.03
C ILE A 31 1.26 8.91 3.52
N ARG A 32 2.17 8.36 4.33
CA ARG A 32 3.59 8.25 4.01
C ARG A 32 3.84 6.96 3.25
N VAL A 33 4.33 7.08 2.02
CA VAL A 33 4.62 5.93 1.15
C VAL A 33 6.13 5.84 0.91
N LEU A 34 6.69 4.66 1.10
CA LEU A 34 8.04 4.34 0.64
C LEU A 34 7.96 3.48 -0.62
N ILE A 35 8.43 4.00 -1.75
CA ILE A 35 8.65 3.20 -2.96
C ILE A 35 10.01 2.50 -2.83
N VAL A 36 10.04 1.19 -3.06
CA VAL A 36 11.29 0.42 -3.20
C VAL A 36 11.53 0.11 -4.67
N ASP A 37 12.70 0.51 -5.20
CA ASP A 37 13.11 0.27 -6.59
C ASP A 37 14.61 -0.04 -6.71
N GLY A 38 15.17 0.02 -7.93
CA GLY A 38 16.61 -0.15 -8.20
C GLY A 38 16.95 -1.39 -9.03
N GLN A 39 16.05 -2.38 -9.07
CA GLN A 39 16.14 -3.51 -9.98
C GLN A 39 14.74 -3.98 -10.39
N ASN A 40 14.50 -4.03 -11.70
CA ASN A 40 13.29 -4.59 -12.25
C ASN A 40 13.56 -5.09 -13.69
N ASN A 41 12.87 -6.13 -14.14
CA ASN A 41 12.86 -6.53 -15.55
C ASN A 41 11.99 -5.61 -16.42
N HIS A 42 11.29 -4.64 -15.82
CA HIS A 42 10.64 -3.51 -16.46
C HIS A 42 11.40 -2.21 -16.24
N ASP A 43 11.00 -1.16 -16.98
CA ASP A 43 11.58 0.19 -16.91
C ASP A 43 11.20 0.91 -15.61
N PHE A 44 11.86 0.54 -14.51
CA PHE A 44 11.62 1.14 -13.18
C PHE A 44 12.09 2.60 -13.12
N GLU A 45 13.15 2.96 -13.84
CA GLU A 45 13.68 4.33 -13.89
C GLU A 45 12.64 5.31 -14.45
N ARG A 46 11.82 4.87 -15.41
CA ARG A 46 10.68 5.64 -15.90
C ARG A 46 9.44 5.51 -15.02
N THR A 47 9.13 4.33 -14.50
CA THR A 47 7.86 4.09 -13.78
C THR A 47 7.87 4.63 -12.36
N THR A 48 8.97 4.58 -11.61
CA THR A 48 9.05 5.11 -10.24
C THR A 48 8.70 6.61 -10.16
N PRO A 49 9.28 7.50 -10.99
CA PRO A 49 8.91 8.92 -10.97
C PRO A 49 7.43 9.14 -11.27
N TYR A 50 6.85 8.35 -12.18
CA TYR A 50 5.43 8.45 -12.52
C TYR A 50 4.52 7.98 -11.38
N LEU A 51 4.85 6.87 -10.71
CA LEU A 51 4.13 6.38 -9.54
C LEU A 51 4.17 7.40 -8.40
N LYS A 52 5.34 7.98 -8.13
CA LYS A 52 5.51 9.05 -7.15
C LYS A 52 4.64 10.26 -7.50
N GLN A 53 4.74 10.76 -8.74
CA GLN A 53 3.95 11.90 -9.20
C GLN A 53 2.45 11.64 -9.09
N MET A 54 1.98 10.45 -9.51
CA MET A 54 0.58 10.06 -9.47
C MET A 54 0.04 10.13 -8.03
N LEU A 55 0.74 9.53 -7.07
CA LEU A 55 0.36 9.56 -5.66
C LEU A 55 0.38 11.00 -5.10
N GLU A 56 1.47 11.73 -5.28
CA GLU A 56 1.62 13.09 -4.73
C GLU A 56 0.62 14.08 -5.33
N SER A 57 0.26 13.92 -6.61
CA SER A 57 -0.70 14.80 -7.29
C SER A 57 -2.11 14.77 -6.68
N THR A 58 -2.45 13.70 -5.95
CA THR A 58 -3.74 13.60 -5.24
C THR A 58 -3.83 14.51 -4.02
N GLY A 59 -2.70 15.03 -3.52
CA GLY A 59 -2.62 15.76 -2.26
C GLY A 59 -2.73 14.91 -1.00
N ARG A 60 -2.92 13.58 -1.12
CA ARG A 60 -3.14 12.66 0.02
C ARG A 60 -1.88 11.97 0.52
N PHE A 61 -0.78 12.00 -0.25
CA PHE A 61 0.42 11.22 0.03
C PHE A 61 1.67 12.09 0.10
N THR A 62 2.64 11.64 0.91
CA THR A 62 4.05 12.03 0.82
C THR A 62 4.85 10.80 0.44
N VAL A 63 5.67 10.88 -0.61
CA VAL A 63 6.31 9.69 -1.17
C VAL A 63 7.83 9.81 -1.09
N ALA A 64 8.49 8.85 -0.45
CA ALA A 64 9.93 8.67 -0.54
C ALA A 64 10.27 7.51 -1.48
N VAL A 65 11.51 7.47 -1.97
CA VAL A 65 12.04 6.38 -2.78
C VAL A 65 13.31 5.87 -2.12
N VAL A 66 13.43 4.55 -1.99
CA VAL A 66 14.68 3.88 -1.65
C VAL A 66 15.08 2.96 -2.81
N THR A 67 16.29 3.18 -3.31
CA THR A 67 16.83 2.47 -4.47
C THR A 67 17.87 1.46 -4.00
N THR A 68 17.71 0.19 -4.38
CA THR A 68 18.72 -0.85 -4.11
C THR A 68 19.99 -0.61 -4.92
N PRO A 69 21.11 -1.28 -4.58
CA PRO A 69 22.23 -1.40 -5.51
C PRO A 69 21.78 -1.95 -6.88
N PRO A 70 22.42 -1.54 -7.99
CA PRO A 70 22.08 -2.06 -9.31
C PRO A 70 22.36 -3.56 -9.42
N LYS A 71 21.58 -4.25 -10.24
CA LYS A 71 21.68 -5.70 -10.43
C LYS A 71 23.09 -6.13 -10.81
N GLY A 72 23.66 -7.08 -10.08
CA GLY A 72 25.01 -7.60 -10.33
C GLY A 72 26.15 -6.61 -10.07
N LYS A 73 25.86 -5.45 -9.43
CA LYS A 73 26.85 -4.42 -9.09
C LYS A 73 26.89 -4.08 -7.60
N GLY A 74 26.00 -4.66 -6.78
CA GLY A 74 26.03 -4.48 -5.33
C GLY A 74 27.08 -5.40 -4.70
N ASP A 75 28.12 -4.81 -4.10
CA ASP A 75 29.01 -5.53 -3.19
C ASP A 75 28.35 -5.68 -1.80
N ASP A 76 28.99 -6.45 -0.92
CA ASP A 76 28.50 -6.66 0.45
C ASP A 76 28.28 -5.34 1.19
N LYS A 77 29.12 -4.33 0.93
CA LYS A 77 29.01 -3.01 1.56
C LYS A 77 27.75 -2.28 1.08
N ALA A 78 27.48 -2.27 -0.22
CA ALA A 78 26.30 -1.64 -0.81
C ALA A 78 25.01 -2.31 -0.31
N TRP A 79 24.96 -3.64 -0.26
CA TRP A 79 23.82 -4.37 0.28
C TRP A 79 23.66 -4.19 1.79
N ASN A 80 24.75 -4.17 2.56
CA ASN A 80 24.70 -3.85 3.99
C ASN A 80 24.22 -2.41 4.27
N GLY A 81 24.44 -1.49 3.33
CA GLY A 81 23.93 -0.12 3.36
C GLY A 81 22.45 0.00 3.01
N PHE A 82 21.86 -0.98 2.32
CA PHE A 82 20.43 -1.00 2.03
C PHE A 82 19.63 -1.33 3.31
N ARG A 83 19.27 -0.26 4.04
CA ARG A 83 18.58 -0.31 5.35
C ARG A 83 17.37 0.63 5.39
N PRO A 84 16.33 0.35 4.59
CA PRO A 84 15.10 1.14 4.61
C PRO A 84 14.47 1.14 6.01
N GLN A 85 14.09 2.33 6.48
CA GLN A 85 13.38 2.52 7.75
C GLN A 85 11.87 2.38 7.52
N PHE A 86 11.39 1.15 7.31
CA PHE A 86 10.00 0.91 6.89
C PHE A 86 8.96 1.49 7.86
N ASN A 87 9.23 1.50 9.17
CA ASN A 87 8.31 1.99 10.19
C ASN A 87 8.13 3.52 10.19
N ASP A 88 8.94 4.26 9.42
CA ASP A 88 8.74 5.69 9.18
C ASP A 88 7.65 5.96 8.11
N TYR A 89 7.00 4.91 7.61
CA TYR A 89 6.00 4.97 6.55
C TYR A 89 4.76 4.15 6.93
N ASP A 90 3.65 4.48 6.29
CA ASP A 90 2.38 3.78 6.50
C ASP A 90 2.21 2.67 5.44
N VAL A 91 2.78 2.88 4.24
CA VAL A 91 2.70 1.94 3.11
C VAL A 91 4.06 1.79 2.45
N VAL A 92 4.44 0.55 2.14
CA VAL A 92 5.53 0.23 1.21
C VAL A 92 4.94 -0.15 -0.13
N LEU A 93 5.33 0.59 -1.17
CA LEU A 93 5.03 0.26 -2.57
C LEU A 93 6.26 -0.39 -3.21
N SER A 94 6.13 -1.64 -3.62
CA SER A 94 7.20 -2.36 -4.31
C SER A 94 7.10 -2.14 -5.82
N ASN A 95 8.14 -1.55 -6.41
CA ASN A 95 8.41 -1.51 -7.85
C ASN A 95 9.69 -2.32 -8.16
N TYR A 96 9.86 -3.46 -7.49
CA TYR A 96 11.11 -4.21 -7.44
C TYR A 96 10.94 -5.68 -7.82
N ASN A 97 11.84 -6.23 -8.64
CA ASN A 97 11.96 -7.68 -8.82
C ASN A 97 13.38 -8.19 -9.12
N GLY A 98 14.35 -7.66 -8.41
CA GLY A 98 15.75 -8.05 -8.54
C GLY A 98 16.23 -9.12 -7.57
N GLU A 99 17.50 -8.95 -7.22
CA GLU A 99 18.26 -9.76 -6.29
C GLU A 99 17.65 -9.81 -4.88
N THR A 100 17.89 -10.93 -4.21
CA THR A 100 17.50 -11.17 -2.83
C THR A 100 18.02 -10.07 -1.90
N TRP A 101 17.10 -9.41 -1.18
CA TRP A 101 17.47 -8.47 -0.13
C TRP A 101 18.22 -9.16 1.02
N PRO A 102 19.15 -8.46 1.68
CA PRO A 102 19.85 -9.00 2.85
C PRO A 102 18.89 -9.27 4.00
N GLU A 103 19.24 -10.23 4.86
CA GLU A 103 18.38 -10.74 5.93
C GLU A 103 17.85 -9.62 6.85
N HIS A 104 18.67 -8.62 7.18
CA HIS A 104 18.22 -7.50 8.02
C HIS A 104 17.09 -6.70 7.39
N ALA A 105 17.11 -6.51 6.06
CA ALA A 105 16.06 -5.80 5.33
C ALA A 105 14.81 -6.67 5.21
N ARG A 106 14.97 -7.98 4.97
CA ARG A 106 13.87 -8.96 4.98
C ARG A 106 13.13 -8.96 6.32
N ASN A 107 13.87 -9.13 7.42
CA ASN A 107 13.32 -9.16 8.77
C ASN A 107 12.65 -7.82 9.16
N ALA A 108 13.19 -6.69 8.70
CA ALA A 108 12.56 -5.38 8.92
C ALA A 108 11.25 -5.22 8.14
N PHE A 109 11.21 -5.68 6.89
CA PHE A 109 10.00 -5.67 6.07
C PHE A 109 8.91 -6.58 6.68
N GLU A 110 9.27 -7.79 7.11
CA GLU A 110 8.32 -8.67 7.79
C GLU A 110 7.74 -8.08 9.07
N ARG A 111 8.56 -7.41 9.89
CA ARG A 111 8.08 -6.70 11.07
C ARG A 111 7.10 -5.60 10.69
N PHE A 112 7.44 -4.76 9.72
CA PHE A 112 6.56 -3.70 9.22
C PHE A 112 5.17 -4.24 8.84
N VAL A 113 5.11 -5.33 8.06
CA VAL A 113 3.81 -5.93 7.66
C VAL A 113 3.07 -6.52 8.86
N ARG A 114 3.79 -7.24 9.74
CA ARG A 114 3.20 -7.84 10.94
C ARG A 114 2.62 -6.79 11.90
N ASP A 115 3.25 -5.63 11.97
CA ASP A 115 2.86 -4.52 12.84
C ASP A 115 1.74 -3.64 12.21
N GLY A 116 1.18 -4.04 11.07
CA GLY A 116 0.04 -3.40 10.42
C GLY A 116 0.39 -2.45 9.27
N GLY A 117 1.66 -2.43 8.85
CA GLY A 117 2.11 -1.67 7.69
C GLY A 117 1.48 -2.16 6.38
N GLY A 118 1.05 -1.23 5.52
CA GLY A 118 0.45 -1.55 4.23
C GLY A 118 1.47 -1.94 3.17
N VAL A 119 1.15 -2.91 2.31
CA VAL A 119 1.99 -3.30 1.17
C VAL A 119 1.21 -3.18 -0.13
N VAL A 120 1.82 -2.55 -1.13
CA VAL A 120 1.31 -2.47 -2.49
C VAL A 120 2.36 -3.02 -3.45
N ASN A 121 2.05 -4.12 -4.14
CA ASN A 121 2.91 -4.63 -5.21
C ASN A 121 2.39 -4.15 -6.56
N VAL A 122 3.28 -3.55 -7.35
CA VAL A 122 2.94 -3.10 -8.70
C VAL A 122 3.47 -4.08 -9.73
N HIS A 123 2.57 -4.62 -10.54
CA HIS A 123 2.88 -5.44 -11.72
C HIS A 123 3.83 -6.60 -11.39
N ALA A 124 5.04 -6.58 -11.92
CA ALA A 124 6.04 -7.64 -11.80
C ALA A 124 6.73 -7.67 -10.42
N ALA A 125 6.32 -6.84 -9.46
CA ALA A 125 6.80 -6.88 -8.08
C ALA A 125 6.43 -8.17 -7.33
N ASN A 126 5.57 -9.01 -7.89
CA ASN A 126 5.29 -10.35 -7.39
C ASN A 126 6.25 -11.44 -7.95
N ASN A 127 7.25 -11.05 -8.76
CA ASN A 127 8.23 -11.98 -9.34
C ASN A 127 9.40 -12.38 -8.41
N PRO A 128 9.94 -11.53 -7.51
CA PRO A 128 11.17 -11.86 -6.81
C PRO A 128 10.93 -12.85 -5.66
N PHE A 129 12.03 -13.22 -4.99
CA PHE A 129 12.05 -13.87 -3.67
C PHE A 129 11.29 -15.21 -3.59
N ALA A 130 11.54 -16.09 -4.56
CA ALA A 130 10.98 -17.45 -4.53
C ALA A 130 11.44 -18.26 -3.31
N ASP A 131 12.58 -17.90 -2.71
CA ASP A 131 13.18 -18.50 -1.52
C ASP A 131 12.68 -17.92 -0.18
N TRP A 132 11.75 -16.95 -0.22
CA TRP A 132 11.31 -16.22 0.97
C TRP A 132 9.83 -16.53 1.29
N PRO A 133 9.54 -17.51 2.17
CA PRO A 133 8.18 -17.96 2.43
C PRO A 133 7.24 -16.83 2.86
N ALA A 134 7.65 -15.99 3.82
CA ALA A 134 6.84 -14.88 4.31
C ALA A 134 6.45 -13.89 3.19
N PHE A 135 7.35 -13.59 2.26
CA PHE A 135 7.01 -12.75 1.11
C PHE A 135 5.97 -13.40 0.20
N ASN A 136 6.09 -14.71 -0.06
CA ASN A 136 5.10 -15.43 -0.90
C ASN A 136 3.72 -15.47 -0.23
N GLU A 137 3.66 -15.61 1.10
CA GLU A 137 2.42 -15.50 1.88
C GLU A 137 1.80 -14.10 1.79
N MET A 138 2.62 -13.04 1.89
CA MET A 138 2.14 -11.65 1.80
C MET A 138 1.48 -11.33 0.46
N ILE A 139 2.00 -11.86 -0.65
CA ILE A 139 1.54 -11.49 -2.00
C ILE A 139 0.45 -12.41 -2.55
N GLY A 140 0.26 -13.59 -1.97
CA GLY A 140 -0.73 -14.60 -2.37
C GLY A 140 -0.43 -15.30 -3.70
N LEU A 141 -0.24 -14.54 -4.78
CA LEU A 141 0.02 -15.04 -6.14
C LEU A 141 1.28 -14.41 -6.74
N ALA A 142 2.14 -15.24 -7.33
CA ALA A 142 3.47 -14.87 -7.80
C ALA A 142 3.77 -15.36 -9.21
N TRP A 143 4.75 -14.76 -9.88
CA TRP A 143 5.29 -15.30 -11.13
C TRP A 143 6.21 -16.49 -10.81
N ARG A 144 5.69 -17.70 -10.98
CA ARG A 144 6.37 -18.96 -10.63
C ARG A 144 6.22 -20.03 -11.72
N PRO A 145 7.17 -20.97 -11.81
CA PRO A 145 7.00 -22.19 -12.58
C PRO A 145 5.79 -23.00 -12.10
N ALA A 146 5.18 -23.80 -12.99
CA ALA A 146 3.97 -24.58 -12.69
C ALA A 146 4.09 -25.48 -11.44
N LYS A 147 5.29 -25.97 -11.14
CA LYS A 147 5.56 -26.86 -10.00
C LYS A 147 5.67 -26.15 -8.63
N PHE A 148 5.64 -24.82 -8.57
CA PHE A 148 5.92 -24.10 -7.33
C PHE A 148 4.76 -24.17 -6.33
N GLY A 149 3.52 -24.08 -6.82
CA GLY A 149 2.32 -24.09 -5.99
C GLY A 149 1.07 -24.12 -6.84
N ASP A 150 -0.08 -24.21 -6.18
CA ASP A 150 -1.38 -24.18 -6.84
C ASP A 150 -1.58 -22.87 -7.60
N ARG A 151 -2.37 -22.95 -8.67
CA ARG A 151 -2.80 -21.79 -9.45
C ARG A 151 -4.27 -21.57 -9.26
N ILE A 152 -4.64 -20.29 -9.18
CA ILE A 152 -6.02 -19.86 -8.99
C ILE A 152 -6.45 -19.07 -10.20
N SER A 153 -7.55 -19.48 -10.82
CA SER A 153 -8.21 -18.77 -11.92
C SER A 153 -9.73 -18.75 -11.70
N LEU A 154 -10.43 -17.99 -12.54
CA LEU A 154 -11.88 -18.04 -12.64
C LEU A 154 -12.26 -18.62 -14.00
N ASN A 155 -13.29 -19.48 -14.05
CA ASN A 155 -13.89 -19.91 -15.31
C ASN A 155 -14.86 -18.84 -15.86
N ASP A 156 -15.49 -19.12 -17.00
CA ASP A 156 -16.41 -18.20 -17.67
C ASP A 156 -17.67 -17.90 -16.83
N GLN A 157 -18.03 -18.80 -15.92
CA GLN A 157 -19.14 -18.64 -14.96
C GLN A 157 -18.70 -17.81 -13.74
N GLY A 158 -17.42 -17.47 -13.62
CA GLY A 158 -16.86 -16.73 -12.49
C GLY A 158 -16.57 -17.59 -11.26
N GLU A 159 -16.55 -18.92 -11.42
CA GLU A 159 -16.26 -19.87 -10.35
C GLU A 159 -14.76 -20.06 -10.18
N LEU A 160 -14.32 -20.23 -8.92
CA LEU A 160 -12.93 -20.48 -8.60
C LEU A 160 -12.46 -21.83 -9.13
N VAL A 161 -11.43 -21.80 -9.96
CA VAL A 161 -10.72 -23.00 -10.41
C VAL A 161 -9.35 -23.03 -9.75
N ARG A 162 -9.05 -24.14 -9.08
CA ARG A 162 -7.73 -24.43 -8.52
C ARG A 162 -7.05 -25.50 -9.37
N THR A 163 -5.93 -25.14 -9.98
CA THR A 163 -5.07 -26.09 -10.72
C THR A 163 -3.91 -26.48 -9.80
N ALA A 164 -3.71 -27.77 -9.60
CA ALA A 164 -2.67 -28.27 -8.69
C ALA A 164 -1.27 -27.94 -9.20
N ALA A 165 -0.31 -27.83 -8.28
CA ALA A 165 1.09 -27.66 -8.64
C ALA A 165 1.57 -28.76 -9.61
N GLY A 166 2.21 -28.35 -10.70
CA GLY A 166 2.69 -29.23 -11.76
C GLY A 166 1.71 -29.47 -12.91
N GLU A 167 0.46 -29.02 -12.78
CA GLU A 167 -0.55 -29.11 -13.83
C GLU A 167 -0.69 -27.79 -14.62
N GLY A 168 -0.97 -27.91 -15.93
CA GLY A 168 -1.20 -26.76 -16.80
C GLY A 168 0.04 -25.90 -17.09
N PRO A 169 -0.14 -24.74 -17.75
CA PRO A 169 0.97 -23.83 -18.03
C PRO A 169 1.47 -23.15 -16.74
N GLY A 170 2.74 -22.72 -16.69
CA GLY A 170 3.24 -21.88 -15.59
C GLY A 170 2.65 -20.46 -15.60
N ALA A 171 3.16 -19.57 -14.73
CA ALA A 171 2.85 -18.15 -14.84
C ALA A 171 3.28 -17.58 -16.21
N GLY A 172 2.45 -16.73 -16.79
CA GLY A 172 2.60 -16.24 -18.16
C GLY A 172 1.59 -15.15 -18.49
N HIS A 173 1.83 -14.43 -19.58
CA HIS A 173 0.83 -13.54 -20.18
C HIS A 173 0.90 -13.62 -21.71
N GLY A 174 -0.23 -13.35 -22.37
CA GLY A 174 -0.31 -13.25 -23.83
C GLY A 174 0.23 -11.92 -24.38
N LYS A 175 -0.06 -11.64 -25.65
CA LYS A 175 0.20 -10.32 -26.25
C LYS A 175 -0.65 -9.25 -25.57
N GLN A 176 -0.13 -8.03 -25.50
CA GLN A 176 -0.87 -6.88 -24.96
C GLN A 176 -2.13 -6.60 -25.81
N HIS A 177 -3.28 -6.49 -25.16
CA HIS A 177 -4.55 -6.13 -25.76
C HIS A 177 -5.48 -5.54 -24.69
N PRO A 178 -6.50 -4.75 -25.05
CA PRO A 178 -7.53 -4.32 -24.12
C PRO A 178 -8.37 -5.51 -23.62
N TYR A 179 -8.72 -5.50 -22.34
CA TYR A 179 -9.60 -6.49 -21.73
C TYR A 179 -10.50 -5.82 -20.68
N SER A 180 -11.60 -6.48 -20.34
CA SER A 180 -12.52 -6.00 -19.30
C SER A 180 -12.06 -6.47 -17.92
N VAL A 181 -12.05 -5.55 -16.94
CA VAL A 181 -11.86 -5.90 -15.53
C VAL A 181 -13.25 -6.01 -14.89
N VAL A 182 -13.57 -7.19 -14.36
CA VAL A 182 -14.87 -7.44 -13.71
C VAL A 182 -14.72 -7.31 -12.20
N THR A 183 -15.47 -6.38 -11.60
CA THR A 183 -15.51 -6.21 -10.15
C THR A 183 -16.27 -7.37 -9.52
N ARG A 184 -15.65 -8.08 -8.57
CA ARG A 184 -16.25 -9.24 -7.89
C ARG A 184 -16.70 -8.94 -6.46
N ASP A 185 -16.10 -7.94 -5.83
CA ASP A 185 -16.54 -7.41 -4.54
C ASP A 185 -16.74 -5.89 -4.64
N PRO A 186 -17.94 -5.42 -5.04
CA PRO A 186 -18.22 -4.00 -5.18
C PRO A 186 -18.39 -3.28 -3.84
N LYS A 187 -18.33 -3.98 -2.70
CA LYS A 187 -18.45 -3.37 -1.36
C LYS A 187 -17.07 -3.09 -0.75
N HIS A 188 -16.00 -3.62 -1.33
CA HIS A 188 -14.65 -3.40 -0.83
C HIS A 188 -14.26 -1.91 -0.98
N PRO A 189 -13.68 -1.23 0.03
CA PRO A 189 -13.40 0.22 0.00
C PRO A 189 -12.47 0.73 -1.11
N VAL A 190 -11.81 -0.18 -1.84
CA VAL A 190 -10.95 0.15 -2.98
C VAL A 190 -11.77 0.36 -4.26
N MET A 191 -12.94 -0.28 -4.35
CA MET A 191 -13.86 -0.17 -5.49
C MET A 191 -14.78 1.02 -5.32
#